data_AF-A0AAD9KRF3-F1
#
_entry.id   AF-A0AAD9KRF3-F1
#
_cell.length_a   1.000
_cell.length_b   1.000
_cell.length_c   1.000
_cell.angle_alpha   90.00
_cell.angle_beta   90.00
_cell.angle_gamma   90.00
#
_symmetry.space_group_name_H-M   'P 1'
#
loop_
_entity.id
_entity.type
_entity.pdbx_description
1 polymer ?
#
loop_
_entity_poly.entity_id
_entity_poly.type
_entity_poly.pdbx_seq_one_letter_code
_entity_poly.pdbx_strand_id
1 'polypeptide(L)'
;MCHLKSGQYDPRFRRWYVETATPMPKDLVIVLDRSGSMLEDNRLMLARETARTVIDSLTPNDRIGVVVFSNEAETAPGTYKDSCYRERLAFATTENTRYLADFIDGVAAHGGTNYTDALLKAFALLRNSEGLTSDRGRRRKVILFLTDGEPSPFTEQIGENILKTVWRLNRQLDNRVVLLTYGIGDGMF
;
A
#
# COMPACT_ATOMS: atom_id res chain seq x y z
N MET A 1 31.84 31.93 -7.42
CA MET A 1 30.71 31.60 -6.50
C MET A 1 29.98 30.42 -7.10
N CYS A 2 30.11 29.22 -6.54
CA CYS A 2 29.40 28.03 -7.02
C CYS A 2 28.14 27.82 -6.18
N HIS A 3 26.97 28.00 -6.80
CA HIS A 3 25.70 27.65 -6.19
C HIS A 3 25.52 26.12 -6.26
N LEU A 4 25.61 25.44 -5.12
CA LEU A 4 25.10 24.09 -4.98
C LEU A 4 23.57 24.18 -4.94
N LYS A 5 22.90 23.68 -5.99
CA LYS A 5 21.50 23.28 -5.85
C LYS A 5 21.48 22.15 -4.81
N SER A 6 20.88 22.43 -3.66
CA SER A 6 20.63 21.45 -2.61
C SER A 6 19.65 20.40 -3.15
N GLY A 7 20.17 19.37 -3.80
CA GLY A 7 19.45 18.12 -3.95
C GLY A 7 19.43 17.48 -2.57
N GLN A 8 18.26 17.34 -1.97
CA GLN A 8 18.06 16.78 -0.64
C GLN A 8 18.65 15.35 -0.63
N TYR A 9 19.89 15.22 -0.13
CA TYR A 9 20.59 13.95 -0.03
C TYR A 9 20.20 13.31 1.30
N ASP A 10 19.38 12.27 1.24
CA ASP A 10 19.09 11.42 2.40
C ASP A 10 19.59 9.99 2.11
N PRO A 11 20.56 9.47 2.89
CA PRO A 11 21.14 8.14 2.67
C PRO A 11 20.11 7.02 2.86
N ARG A 12 19.05 7.24 3.64
CA ARG A 12 18.05 6.21 3.97
C ARG A 12 17.21 5.77 2.77
N PHE A 13 17.14 6.60 1.72
CA PHE A 13 16.44 6.31 0.47
C PHE A 13 17.36 5.76 -0.62
N ARG A 14 18.65 5.53 -0.33
CA ARG A 14 19.60 5.03 -1.34
C ARG A 14 19.54 3.51 -1.40
N ARG A 15 19.55 2.95 -2.61
CA ARG A 15 19.52 1.50 -2.85
C ARG A 15 20.55 0.74 -2.00
N TRP A 16 21.80 1.21 -1.96
CA TRP A 16 22.85 0.58 -1.16
C TRP A 16 22.53 0.55 0.34
N TYR A 17 21.86 1.57 0.87
CA TYR A 17 21.44 1.60 2.27
C TYR A 17 20.25 0.66 2.49
N VAL A 18 19.23 0.70 1.64
CA VAL A 18 18.03 -0.15 1.75
C VAL A 18 18.39 -1.64 1.64
N GLU A 19 19.26 -2.00 0.68
CA GLU A 19 19.71 -3.38 0.48
C GLU A 19 20.52 -3.91 1.67
N THR A 20 21.29 -3.04 2.35
CA THR A 20 22.10 -3.44 3.51
C THR A 20 21.31 -3.42 4.82
N ALA A 21 20.45 -2.41 5.03
CA ALA A 21 19.68 -2.22 6.27
C ALA A 21 18.45 -3.14 6.35
N THR A 22 17.89 -3.51 5.20
CA THR A 22 16.76 -4.46 5.11
C THR A 22 17.08 -5.56 4.10
N PRO A 23 17.96 -6.52 4.44
CA PRO A 23 18.43 -7.54 3.50
C PRO A 23 17.34 -8.57 3.13
N MET A 24 16.23 -8.59 3.87
CA MET A 24 15.11 -9.50 3.62
C MET A 24 14.09 -8.80 2.71
N PRO A 25 13.77 -9.36 1.52
CA PRO A 25 12.78 -8.78 0.63
C PRO A 25 11.40 -8.67 1.29
N LYS A 26 10.60 -7.71 0.83
CA LYS A 26 9.24 -7.47 1.33
C LYS A 26 8.18 -7.67 0.26
N ASP A 27 7.04 -8.15 0.73
CA ASP A 27 5.75 -8.14 0.06
C ASP A 27 4.94 -7.00 0.66
N LEU A 28 4.80 -5.91 -0.09
CA LEU A 28 4.08 -4.72 0.34
C LEU A 28 2.75 -4.58 -0.41
N VAL A 29 1.66 -4.33 0.31
CA VAL A 29 0.43 -3.82 -0.28
C VAL A 29 0.20 -2.41 0.24
N ILE A 30 0.11 -1.44 -0.68
CA ILE A 30 -0.38 -0.11 -0.34
C ILE A 30 -1.89 -0.14 -0.48
N VAL A 31 -2.61 0.25 0.57
CA VAL A 31 -4.06 0.41 0.60
C VAL A 31 -4.34 1.90 0.75
N LEU A 32 -4.88 2.52 -0.29
CA LEU A 32 -5.09 3.96 -0.37
C LEU A 32 -6.59 4.27 -0.33
N ASP A 33 -6.99 5.01 0.69
CA ASP A 33 -8.33 5.55 0.81
C ASP A 33 -8.56 6.62 -0.25
N ARG A 34 -9.69 6.51 -0.95
CA ARG A 34 -10.19 7.49 -1.91
C ARG A 34 -11.64 7.88 -1.59
N SER A 35 -12.06 7.75 -0.33
CA SER A 35 -13.36 8.25 0.13
C SER A 35 -13.49 9.76 -0.08
N GLY A 36 -14.72 10.27 -0.06
CA GLY A 36 -15.00 11.68 -0.33
C GLY A 36 -14.27 12.66 0.61
N SER A 37 -14.01 12.27 1.86
CA SER A 37 -13.27 13.09 2.84
C SER A 37 -11.82 13.37 2.42
N MET A 38 -11.23 12.49 1.59
CA MET A 38 -9.89 12.67 1.05
C MET A 38 -9.77 13.87 0.09
N LEU A 39 -10.90 14.47 -0.35
CA LEU A 39 -10.90 15.74 -1.11
C LEU A 39 -10.51 16.95 -0.26
N GLU A 40 -10.67 16.87 1.05
CA GLU A 40 -10.37 17.96 1.98
C GLU A 40 -8.86 18.11 2.20
N ASP A 41 -8.41 19.32 2.52
CA ASP A 41 -7.08 19.64 3.06
C ASP A 41 -5.88 18.99 2.34
N ASN A 42 -5.98 18.76 1.04
CA ASN A 42 -4.97 18.06 0.22
C ASN A 42 -4.65 16.62 0.71
N ARG A 43 -5.55 15.97 1.47
CA ARG A 43 -5.33 14.63 2.04
C ARG A 43 -5.03 13.59 0.96
N LEU A 44 -5.80 13.55 -0.12
CA LEU A 44 -5.52 12.66 -1.25
C LEU A 44 -4.16 12.93 -1.91
N MET A 45 -3.77 14.21 -2.05
CA MET A 45 -2.47 14.57 -2.60
C MET A 45 -1.34 14.02 -1.71
N LEU A 46 -1.43 14.23 -0.40
CA LEU A 46 -0.46 13.71 0.56
C LEU A 46 -0.42 12.17 0.59
N ALA A 47 -1.58 11.52 0.44
CA ALA A 47 -1.67 10.07 0.33
C ALA A 47 -0.93 9.54 -0.90
N ARG A 48 -1.13 10.18 -2.07
CA ARG A 48 -0.42 9.82 -3.30
C ARG A 48 1.08 10.05 -3.18
N GLU A 49 1.51 11.18 -2.60
CA GLU A 49 2.93 11.49 -2.38
C GLU A 49 3.59 10.49 -1.42
N THR A 50 2.89 10.12 -0.34
CA THR A 50 3.35 9.09 0.61
C THR A 50 3.49 7.75 -0.09
N ALA A 51 2.48 7.34 -0.86
CA ALA A 51 2.51 6.09 -1.61
C ALA A 51 3.66 6.05 -2.64
N ARG A 52 3.87 7.14 -3.39
CA ARG A 52 5.01 7.28 -4.33
C ARG A 52 6.35 7.16 -3.61
N THR A 53 6.52 7.87 -2.50
CA THR A 53 7.76 7.82 -1.69
C THR A 53 8.08 6.38 -1.26
N VAL A 54 7.05 5.63 -0.88
CA VAL A 54 7.20 4.22 -0.51
C VAL A 54 7.54 3.34 -1.72
N ILE A 55 6.90 3.56 -2.88
CA ILE A 55 7.22 2.88 -4.14
C ILE A 55 8.69 3.11 -4.53
N ASP A 56 9.16 4.34 -4.44
CA ASP A 56 10.54 4.73 -4.81
C ASP A 56 11.60 4.13 -3.87
N SER A 57 11.21 3.75 -2.66
CA SER A 57 12.07 3.07 -1.69
C SER A 57 12.23 1.56 -1.93
N LEU A 58 11.44 0.98 -2.83
CA LEU A 58 11.47 -0.46 -3.11
C LEU A 58 12.71 -0.87 -3.90
N THR A 59 13.16 -2.10 -3.67
CA THR A 59 14.22 -2.75 -4.46
C THR A 59 13.60 -3.76 -5.43
N PRO A 60 14.27 -4.14 -6.53
CA PRO A 60 13.74 -5.14 -7.47
C PRO A 60 13.44 -6.52 -6.86
N ASN A 61 14.02 -6.84 -5.69
CA ASN A 61 13.73 -8.08 -4.97
C ASN A 61 12.38 -8.03 -4.23
N ASP A 62 11.83 -6.83 -3.99
CA ASP A 62 10.55 -6.62 -3.35
C ASP A 62 9.39 -6.89 -4.31
N ARG A 63 8.21 -7.11 -3.73
CA ARG A 63 6.95 -7.22 -4.48
C ARG A 63 5.95 -6.20 -3.94
N ILE A 64 5.18 -5.62 -4.84
CA ILE A 64 4.20 -4.59 -4.53
C ILE A 64 2.85 -4.86 -5.18
N GLY A 65 1.79 -4.53 -4.46
CA GLY A 65 0.43 -4.37 -4.96
C GLY A 65 -0.17 -3.08 -4.44
N VAL A 66 -1.15 -2.56 -5.17
CA VAL A 66 -1.90 -1.36 -4.78
C VAL A 66 -3.38 -1.70 -4.77
N VAL A 67 -4.03 -1.38 -3.66
CA VAL A 67 -5.48 -1.41 -3.48
C VAL A 67 -5.92 0.04 -3.26
N VAL A 68 -6.94 0.49 -3.97
CA VAL A 68 -7.61 1.77 -3.72
C VAL A 68 -9.05 1.49 -3.35
N PHE A 69 -9.61 2.20 -2.38
CA PHE A 69 -10.94 1.89 -1.89
C PHE A 69 -11.77 3.11 -1.54
N SER A 70 -13.09 2.98 -1.72
CA SER A 70 -14.08 3.86 -1.12
C SER A 70 -15.29 3.04 -0.68
N ASN A 71 -16.39 3.02 -1.45
CA ASN A 71 -17.49 2.08 -1.23
C ASN A 71 -17.06 0.62 -1.49
N GLU A 72 -16.16 0.46 -2.45
CA GLU A 72 -15.61 -0.80 -2.92
C GLU A 72 -14.10 -0.65 -3.08
N ALA A 73 -13.38 -1.77 -3.00
CA ALA A 73 -11.95 -1.87 -3.17
C ALA A 73 -11.58 -2.45 -4.54
N GLU A 74 -10.70 -1.74 -5.23
CA GLU A 74 -10.15 -2.16 -6.52
C GLU A 74 -8.63 -2.16 -6.49
N THR A 75 -8.05 -2.90 -7.41
CA THR A 75 -6.60 -2.99 -7.63
C THR A 75 -6.29 -2.38 -8.99
N ALA A 76 -5.01 -2.10 -9.25
CA ALA A 76 -4.60 -1.67 -10.58
C ALA A 76 -5.10 -2.67 -11.65
N PRO A 77 -5.81 -2.21 -12.70
CA PRO A 77 -6.50 -3.09 -13.64
C PRO A 77 -5.54 -3.92 -14.52
N GLY A 78 -4.27 -3.54 -14.54
CA GLY A 78 -3.26 -4.08 -15.43
C GLY A 78 -3.33 -3.47 -16.82
N THR A 79 -2.50 -4.00 -17.71
CA THR A 79 -2.43 -3.59 -19.11
C THR A 79 -3.06 -4.67 -19.98
N TYR A 80 -3.18 -4.38 -21.28
CA TYR A 80 -3.59 -5.40 -22.27
C TYR A 80 -2.64 -6.60 -22.34
N LYS A 81 -1.40 -6.47 -21.84
CA LYS A 81 -0.39 -7.53 -21.82
C LYS A 81 -0.34 -8.29 -20.50
N ASP A 82 -0.67 -7.64 -19.40
CA ASP A 82 -0.51 -8.22 -18.07
C ASP A 82 -1.57 -7.69 -17.10
N SER A 83 -2.43 -8.59 -16.64
CA SER A 83 -3.48 -8.34 -15.65
C SER A 83 -3.12 -8.84 -14.24
N CYS A 84 -1.88 -9.27 -14.00
CA CYS A 84 -1.50 -9.93 -12.75
C CYS A 84 -1.70 -9.04 -11.51
N TYR A 85 -1.63 -7.72 -11.68
CA TYR A 85 -1.90 -6.72 -10.64
C TYR A 85 -3.27 -6.86 -9.96
N ARG A 86 -4.24 -7.50 -10.64
CA ARG A 86 -5.57 -7.78 -10.09
C ARG A 86 -5.60 -8.93 -9.08
N GLU A 87 -4.63 -9.84 -9.18
CA GLU A 87 -4.69 -11.15 -8.52
C GLU A 87 -3.53 -11.37 -7.56
N ARG A 88 -2.36 -10.80 -7.84
CA ARG A 88 -1.11 -11.02 -7.08
C ARG A 88 -0.19 -9.79 -7.12
N LEU A 89 0.83 -9.80 -6.28
CA LEU A 89 1.87 -8.78 -6.24
C LEU A 89 2.79 -8.90 -7.45
N ALA A 90 3.23 -7.76 -7.96
CA ALA A 90 4.23 -7.65 -9.01
C ALA A 90 5.62 -7.42 -8.38
N PHE A 91 6.69 -7.92 -9.00
CA PHE A 91 8.05 -7.51 -8.60
C PHE A 91 8.22 -6.00 -8.80
N ALA A 92 8.93 -5.33 -7.90
CA ALA A 92 9.18 -3.89 -7.97
C ALA A 92 10.27 -3.53 -8.99
N THR A 93 10.09 -4.00 -10.23
CA THR A 93 10.88 -3.55 -11.39
C THR A 93 10.51 -2.11 -11.72
N THR A 94 11.40 -1.38 -12.40
CA THR A 94 11.15 0.01 -12.81
C THR A 94 9.88 0.18 -13.65
N GLU A 95 9.51 -0.82 -14.45
CA GLU A 95 8.27 -0.82 -15.24
C GLU A 95 7.05 -0.94 -14.34
N ASN A 96 7.04 -1.92 -13.44
CA ASN A 96 5.90 -2.18 -12.56
C ASN A 96 5.70 -1.05 -11.54
N THR A 97 6.79 -0.50 -10.99
CA THR A 97 6.71 0.62 -10.04
C THR A 97 6.19 1.89 -10.70
N ARG A 98 6.65 2.21 -11.93
CA ARG A 98 6.11 3.34 -12.70
C ARG A 98 4.63 3.14 -12.99
N TYR A 99 4.23 1.97 -13.48
CA TYR A 99 2.83 1.68 -13.78
C TYR A 99 1.93 1.83 -12.54
N LEU A 100 2.36 1.32 -11.38
CA LEU A 100 1.60 1.44 -10.14
C LEU A 100 1.57 2.88 -9.60
N ALA A 101 2.63 3.66 -9.79
CA ALA A 101 2.65 5.08 -9.46
C ALA A 101 1.67 5.86 -10.34
N ASP A 102 1.67 5.63 -11.65
CA ASP A 102 0.73 6.25 -12.59
C ASP A 102 -0.73 5.89 -12.24
N PHE A 103 -0.98 4.64 -11.82
CA PHE A 103 -2.29 4.22 -11.33
C PHE A 103 -2.74 5.03 -10.10
N ILE A 104 -1.85 5.23 -9.12
CA ILE A 104 -2.11 6.04 -7.91
C ILE A 104 -2.41 7.50 -8.28
N ASP A 105 -1.73 8.03 -9.28
CA ASP A 105 -1.89 9.42 -9.71
C ASP A 105 -3.24 9.71 -10.35
N GLY A 106 -3.84 8.69 -10.97
CA GLY A 106 -5.19 8.75 -11.54
C GLY A 106 -6.33 8.63 -10.52
N VAL A 107 -6.06 8.31 -9.25
CA VAL A 107 -7.10 7.98 -8.26
C VAL A 107 -7.89 9.21 -7.82
N ALA A 108 -9.13 9.41 -8.27
CA ALA A 108 -9.98 10.48 -7.74
C ALA A 108 -10.74 10.06 -6.47
N ALA A 109 -10.96 11.00 -5.55
CA ALA A 109 -11.72 10.76 -4.32
C ALA A 109 -13.24 10.87 -4.54
N HIS A 110 -13.98 9.90 -4.02
CA HIS A 110 -15.44 9.82 -4.06
C HIS A 110 -15.98 8.73 -3.12
N GLY A 111 -17.26 8.80 -2.76
CA GLY A 111 -17.95 7.72 -2.04
C GLY A 111 -17.62 7.64 -0.54
N GLY A 112 -17.98 6.53 0.09
CA GLY A 112 -17.75 6.23 1.51
C GLY A 112 -16.45 5.47 1.77
N THR A 113 -16.38 4.77 2.90
CA THR A 113 -15.12 4.25 3.46
C THR A 113 -15.28 2.80 3.94
N ASN A 114 -15.02 1.84 3.05
CA ASN A 114 -15.19 0.40 3.28
C ASN A 114 -13.86 -0.32 3.56
N TYR A 115 -13.42 -0.26 4.81
CA TYR A 115 -12.18 -0.91 5.25
C TYR A 115 -12.19 -2.43 5.10
N THR A 116 -13.34 -3.07 5.27
CA THR A 116 -13.44 -4.53 5.22
C THR A 116 -13.10 -5.04 3.82
N ASP A 117 -13.67 -4.43 2.79
CA ASP A 117 -13.40 -4.83 1.40
C ASP A 117 -11.93 -4.55 1.01
N ALA A 118 -11.39 -3.40 1.44
CA ALA A 118 -9.99 -3.04 1.23
C ALA A 118 -9.02 -4.07 1.84
N LEU A 119 -9.26 -4.47 3.09
CA LEU A 119 -8.47 -5.47 3.78
C LEU A 119 -8.62 -6.85 3.14
N LEU A 120 -9.83 -7.27 2.78
CA LEU A 120 -10.06 -8.54 2.08
C LEU A 120 -9.23 -8.61 0.79
N LYS A 121 -9.25 -7.53 -0.01
CA LYS A 121 -8.47 -7.44 -1.26
C LYS A 121 -6.96 -7.46 -1.00
N ALA A 122 -6.48 -6.70 -0.01
CA ALA A 122 -5.06 -6.63 0.34
C ALA A 122 -4.50 -7.99 0.80
N PHE A 123 -5.22 -8.68 1.68
CA PHE A 123 -4.84 -10.01 2.12
C PHE A 123 -4.93 -11.05 1.00
N ALA A 124 -5.88 -10.90 0.06
CA ALA A 124 -5.95 -11.76 -1.12
C ALA A 124 -4.71 -11.63 -2.01
N LEU A 125 -4.22 -10.40 -2.28
CA LEU A 125 -2.98 -10.19 -3.04
C LEU A 125 -1.78 -10.85 -2.36
N LEU A 126 -1.64 -10.68 -1.04
CA LEU A 126 -0.56 -11.29 -0.26
C LEU A 126 -0.59 -12.83 -0.32
N ARG A 127 -1.79 -13.41 -0.14
CA ARG A 127 -1.99 -14.86 -0.16
C ARG A 127 -1.74 -15.46 -1.52
N ASN A 128 -2.28 -14.85 -2.58
CA ASN A 128 -2.12 -15.33 -3.95
C ASN A 128 -0.67 -15.19 -4.46
N SER A 129 0.16 -14.45 -3.73
CA SER A 129 1.59 -14.30 -4.01
C SER A 129 2.48 -15.29 -3.25
N GLU A 130 1.91 -16.09 -2.34
CA GLU A 130 2.63 -17.16 -1.67
C GLU A 130 3.02 -18.26 -2.66
N GLY A 131 4.25 -18.77 -2.51
CA GLY A 131 4.74 -19.91 -3.29
C GLY A 131 5.12 -19.61 -4.75
N LEU A 132 4.99 -18.37 -5.21
CA LEU A 132 5.47 -17.93 -6.53
C LEU A 132 7.00 -17.88 -6.66
N THR A 133 7.69 -17.92 -5.52
CA THR A 133 9.14 -17.83 -5.42
C THR A 133 9.66 -18.89 -4.46
N SER A 134 10.91 -19.32 -4.67
CA SER A 134 11.58 -20.37 -3.89
C SER A 134 11.92 -19.93 -2.46
N ASP A 135 11.82 -18.63 -2.16
CA ASP A 135 12.12 -18.00 -0.88
C ASP A 135 10.93 -18.03 0.11
N ARG A 136 10.14 -19.11 0.07
CA ARG A 136 8.98 -19.32 0.94
C ARG A 136 9.33 -19.04 2.40
N GLY A 137 8.66 -18.04 2.97
CA GLY A 137 8.79 -17.63 4.36
C GLY A 137 9.98 -16.74 4.73
N ARG A 138 10.75 -16.26 3.75
CA ARG A 138 11.82 -15.27 3.94
C ARG A 138 11.45 -13.89 3.39
N ARG A 139 10.16 -13.56 3.35
CA ARG A 139 9.66 -12.25 2.90
C ARG A 139 8.80 -11.60 3.97
N ARG A 140 9.08 -10.35 4.33
CA ARG A 140 8.22 -9.59 5.26
C ARG A 140 6.92 -9.25 4.54
N LYS A 141 5.78 -9.41 5.21
CA LYS A 141 4.47 -9.05 4.64
C LYS A 141 3.97 -7.80 5.33
N VAL A 142 3.76 -6.75 4.55
CA VAL A 142 3.36 -5.44 5.06
C VAL A 142 2.15 -4.95 4.29
N ILE A 143 1.14 -4.49 5.03
CA ILE A 143 0.04 -3.69 4.48
C ILE A 143 0.27 -2.27 5.01
N LEU A 144 0.48 -1.30 4.11
CA LEU A 144 0.50 0.12 4.43
C LEU A 144 -0.87 0.71 4.10
N PHE A 145 -1.61 1.12 5.11
CA PHE A 145 -2.97 1.63 5.01
C PHE A 145 -2.95 3.15 5.17
N LEU A 146 -3.29 3.88 4.10
CA LEU A 146 -3.29 5.34 4.02
C LEU A 146 -4.75 5.82 4.00
N THR A 147 -5.19 6.56 5.02
CA THR A 147 -6.60 6.97 5.22
C THR A 147 -6.66 8.22 6.07
N ASP A 148 -7.72 9.02 5.94
CA ASP A 148 -7.92 10.21 6.76
C ASP A 148 -8.86 10.03 7.96
N GLY A 149 -9.53 8.88 8.11
CA GLY A 149 -10.43 8.71 9.25
C GLY A 149 -11.31 7.48 9.21
N GLU A 150 -12.36 7.48 10.04
CA GLU A 150 -13.19 6.33 10.38
C GLU A 150 -13.90 5.66 9.19
N PRO A 151 -14.15 4.33 9.24
CA PRO A 151 -14.95 3.66 8.22
C PRO A 151 -16.39 4.20 8.23
N SER A 152 -17.06 4.18 7.08
CA SER A 152 -18.38 4.78 6.93
C SER A 152 -19.40 3.73 6.44
N PRO A 153 -20.49 3.47 7.19
CA PRO A 153 -20.81 4.04 8.50
C PRO A 153 -19.94 3.46 9.62
N PHE A 154 -19.60 4.27 10.63
CA PHE A 154 -18.91 3.77 11.82
C PHE A 154 -19.91 3.33 12.89
N THR A 155 -19.72 2.12 13.41
CA THR A 155 -20.33 1.63 14.66
C THR A 155 -19.29 0.76 15.38
N GLU A 156 -19.41 0.61 16.70
CA GLU A 156 -18.54 -0.29 17.47
C GLU A 156 -18.54 -1.72 16.88
N GLN A 157 -19.72 -2.21 16.48
CA GLN A 157 -19.87 -3.52 15.86
C GLN A 157 -19.08 -3.64 14.56
N ILE A 158 -19.04 -2.59 13.73
CA ILE A 158 -18.25 -2.55 12.49
C ILE A 158 -16.76 -2.53 12.83
N GLY A 159 -16.34 -1.72 13.81
CA GLY A 159 -14.96 -1.70 14.30
C GLY A 159 -14.49 -3.08 14.76
N GLU A 160 -15.28 -3.78 15.57
CA GLU A 160 -14.99 -5.15 15.98
C GLU A 160 -14.91 -6.13 14.80
N ASN A 161 -15.81 -6.00 13.82
CA ASN A 161 -15.84 -6.87 12.66
C ASN A 161 -14.60 -6.69 11.78
N ILE A 162 -14.08 -5.46 11.67
CA ILE A 162 -12.83 -5.15 10.99
C ILE A 162 -11.66 -5.84 11.71
N LEU A 163 -11.55 -5.69 13.03
CA LEU A 163 -10.49 -6.33 13.81
C LEU A 163 -10.55 -7.86 13.75
N LYS A 164 -11.75 -8.45 13.86
CA LYS A 164 -11.98 -9.90 13.68
C LYS A 164 -11.57 -10.37 12.28
N THR A 165 -11.83 -9.54 11.26
CA THR A 165 -11.42 -9.82 9.87
C THR A 165 -9.90 -9.81 9.73
N VAL A 166 -9.21 -8.80 10.24
CA VAL A 166 -7.74 -8.73 10.24
C VAL A 166 -7.15 -9.94 10.96
N TRP A 167 -7.63 -10.25 12.16
CA TRP A 167 -7.15 -11.40 12.94
C TRP A 167 -7.30 -12.72 12.15
N ARG A 168 -8.48 -12.94 11.57
CA ARG A 168 -8.78 -14.16 10.80
C ARG A 168 -7.89 -14.26 9.56
N LEU A 169 -7.71 -13.17 8.81
CA LEU A 169 -6.92 -13.16 7.58
C LEU A 169 -5.43 -13.29 7.86
N ASN A 170 -4.92 -12.64 8.92
CA ASN A 170 -3.51 -12.74 9.28
C ASN A 170 -3.13 -14.16 9.72
N ARG A 171 -4.05 -14.86 10.41
CA ARG A 171 -3.87 -16.27 10.77
C ARG A 171 -3.72 -17.19 9.55
N GLN A 172 -4.34 -16.85 8.40
CA GLN A 172 -4.16 -17.60 7.15
C GLN A 172 -2.77 -17.40 6.52
N LEU A 173 -2.01 -16.41 6.98
CA LEU A 173 -0.64 -16.11 6.56
C LEU A 173 0.36 -16.29 7.72
N ASP A 174 0.05 -17.22 8.63
CA ASP A 174 0.86 -17.58 9.80
C ASP A 174 1.16 -16.40 10.74
N ASN A 175 0.26 -15.42 10.81
CA ASN A 175 0.41 -14.19 11.59
C ASN A 175 1.66 -13.36 11.23
N ARG A 176 2.10 -13.42 9.96
CA ARG A 176 3.30 -12.74 9.47
C ARG A 176 3.04 -11.38 8.83
N VAL A 177 1.77 -10.98 8.70
CA VAL A 177 1.41 -9.68 8.13
C VAL A 177 1.46 -8.60 9.21
N VAL A 178 2.22 -7.55 8.93
CA VAL A 178 2.24 -6.30 9.70
C VAL A 178 1.33 -5.29 9.01
N LEU A 179 0.33 -4.79 9.73
CA LEU A 179 -0.53 -3.70 9.27
C LEU A 179 0.03 -2.38 9.84
N LEU A 180 0.45 -1.49 8.95
CA LEU A 180 0.90 -0.13 9.27
C LEU A 180 -0.17 0.85 8.82
N THR A 181 -0.75 1.60 9.74
CA THR A 181 -1.74 2.63 9.44
C THR A 181 -1.09 4.00 9.48
N TYR A 182 -1.28 4.78 8.42
CA TYR A 182 -0.83 6.17 8.34
C TYR A 182 -2.08 7.05 8.19
N GLY A 183 -2.42 7.75 9.27
CA GLY A 183 -3.52 8.72 9.30
C GLY A 183 -3.09 10.00 8.59
N ILE A 184 -3.90 10.44 7.63
CA ILE A 184 -3.63 11.61 6.79
C ILE A 184 -4.62 12.72 7.14
N GLY A 185 -4.11 13.80 7.70
CA GLY A 185 -4.90 14.97 8.07
C GLY A 185 -4.17 15.78 9.14
N ASP A 186 -4.68 16.97 9.42
CA ASP A 186 -4.25 17.71 10.59
C ASP A 186 -4.80 16.99 11.82
N GLY A 187 -3.93 16.28 12.53
CA GLY A 187 -4.23 15.73 13.83
C GLY A 187 -4.54 16.85 14.81
N MET A 188 -5.79 17.33 14.81
CA MET A 188 -6.37 17.92 16.00
C MET A 188 -6.93 16.77 16.82
N PHE A 189 -6.21 16.49 17.91
CA PHE A 189 -6.60 15.65 19.03
C PHE A 189 -8.04 15.89 19.49
#